data_AF-A0A434FL60-F1
#
_entry.id   AF-A0A434FL60-F1
#
_cell.length_a   1.000
_cell.length_b   1.000
_cell.length_c   1.000
_cell.angle_alpha   90.00
_cell.angle_beta   90.00
_cell.angle_gamma   90.00
#
_symmetry.space_group_name_H-M   'P 1'
#
loop_
_entity.id
_entity.type
_entity.pdbx_description
1 polymer ?
#
loop_
_entity_poly.entity_id
_entity_poly.type
_entity_poly.pdbx_seq_one_letter_code
_entity_poly.pdbx_strand_id
1 'polypeptide(L)'
;MALRDDIAPGGFRPEIQGLRGLAVAFVVIFHIWPAALPGGYVGVDIFFVISGFLITGLLTRMALSENGISLVGFYTRRVRR
;
A
#
# COMPACT_ATOMS: atom_id res chain seq x y z
N MET A 1 -26.93 -13.20 19.09
CA MET A 1 -26.42 -11.86 18.77
C MET A 1 -24.90 -11.92 18.82
N ALA A 2 -24.31 -12.69 17.92
CA ALA A 2 -22.87 -12.90 17.83
C ALA A 2 -22.38 -12.03 16.67
N LEU A 3 -21.62 -10.99 17.01
CA LEU A 3 -20.86 -10.19 16.07
C LEU A 3 -19.88 -11.15 15.37
N ARG A 4 -20.26 -11.65 14.18
CA ARG A 4 -19.33 -12.33 13.30
C ARG A 4 -18.47 -11.23 12.70
N ASP A 5 -17.35 -10.98 13.36
CA ASP A 5 -16.22 -10.29 12.75
C ASP A 5 -15.68 -11.20 11.65
N ASP A 6 -16.34 -11.14 10.49
CA ASP A 6 -15.87 -11.69 9.23
C ASP A 6 -14.67 -10.86 8.76
N ILE A 7 -13.55 -10.95 9.50
CA ILE A 7 -12.27 -10.40 9.08
C ILE A 7 -11.79 -11.27 7.92
N ALA A 8 -12.21 -10.85 6.72
CA ALA A 8 -11.87 -11.49 5.46
C ALA A 8 -10.35 -11.76 5.37
N PRO A 9 -9.93 -12.97 4.93
CA PRO A 9 -8.52 -13.32 4.84
C PRO A 9 -7.83 -12.42 3.80
N GLY A 10 -6.95 -11.51 4.24
CA GLY A 10 -6.08 -10.72 3.34
C GLY A 10 -6.81 -9.91 2.26
N GLY A 11 -7.93 -9.28 2.63
CA GLY A 11 -8.86 -8.58 1.74
C GLY A 11 -8.24 -7.42 0.94
N PHE A 12 -8.58 -7.36 -0.34
CA PHE A 12 -8.33 -6.22 -1.21
C PHE A 12 -9.01 -4.97 -0.62
N ARG A 13 -8.23 -3.94 -0.28
CA ARG A 13 -8.72 -2.67 0.27
C ARG A 13 -8.78 -1.60 -0.83
N PRO A 14 -9.92 -1.42 -1.51
CA PRO A 14 -10.04 -0.52 -2.66
C PRO A 14 -9.75 0.93 -2.26
N GLU A 15 -10.13 1.36 -1.05
CA GLU A 15 -9.86 2.70 -0.53
C GLU A 15 -8.35 3.03 -0.49
N ILE A 16 -7.50 2.08 -0.09
CA ILE A 16 -6.05 2.32 -0.02
C ILE A 16 -5.42 2.33 -1.41
N GLN A 17 -5.94 1.53 -2.34
CA GLN A 17 -5.47 1.54 -3.72
C GLN A 17 -5.90 2.81 -4.46
N GLY A 18 -7.12 3.29 -4.19
CA GLY A 18 -7.61 4.58 -4.68
C GLY A 18 -6.75 5.74 -4.19
N LEU A 19 -6.37 5.75 -2.91
CA LEU A 19 -5.49 6.78 -2.35
C LEU A 19 -4.09 6.75 -2.99
N ARG A 20 -3.53 5.57 -3.23
CA ARG A 20 -2.26 5.43 -3.99
C ARG A 20 -2.41 5.91 -5.44
N GLY A 21 -3.53 5.58 -6.09
CA GLY A 21 -3.83 6.06 -7.44
C GLY A 21 -3.93 7.58 -7.52
N LEU A 22 -4.60 8.20 -6.55
CA LEU A 22 -4.68 9.66 -6.44
C LEU A 22 -3.31 10.30 -6.21
N ALA A 23 -2.49 9.71 -5.33
CA ALA A 23 -1.12 10.16 -5.10
C ALA A 23 -0.28 10.12 -6.40
N VAL A 24 -0.37 9.05 -7.19
CA VAL A 24 0.28 8.94 -8.51
C VAL A 24 -0.27 9.99 -9.49
N ALA A 25 -1.57 10.24 -9.49
CA ALA A 25 -2.17 11.26 -10.36
C ALA A 25 -1.59 12.65 -10.10
N PHE A 26 -1.39 13.03 -8.84
CA PHE A 26 -0.73 14.31 -8.50
C PHE A 26 0.72 14.39 -9.02
N VAL A 27 1.47 13.28 -8.97
CA VAL A 27 2.85 13.22 -9.49
C VAL A 27 2.88 13.37 -11.01
N VAL A 28 1.96 12.68 -11.70
CA VAL A 28 1.85 12.74 -13.18
C VAL A 28 1.44 14.13 -13.63
N ILE A 29 0.44 14.74 -12.98
CA ILE A 29 -0.01 16.11 -13.31
C ILE A 29 1.13 17.11 -13.12
N PHE A 30 1.88 17.00 -12.01
CA PHE A 30 3.05 17.86 -11.78
C PHE A 30 4.16 17.70 -12.82
N HIS A 31 4.39 16.48 -13.31
CA HIS A 31 5.39 16.25 -14.36
C HIS A 31 5.00 16.86 -15.72
N ILE A 32 3.71 16.84 -16.06
CA ILE A 32 3.23 17.34 -17.36
C ILE A 32 3.00 18.86 -17.32
N TRP A 33 2.44 19.38 -16.22
CA TRP A 33 2.21 20.81 -15.99
C TRP A 33 2.71 21.25 -14.61
N PRO A 34 4.03 21.49 -14.47
CA PRO A 34 4.61 21.87 -13.19
C PRO A 34 4.07 23.22 -12.66
N ALA A 35 3.68 24.14 -13.54
CA ALA A 35 3.09 25.43 -13.17
C ALA A 35 1.64 25.32 -12.68
N ALA A 36 0.90 24.28 -13.06
CA ALA A 36 -0.50 24.10 -12.64
C ALA A 36 -0.59 23.54 -11.21
N LEU A 37 0.43 22.82 -10.75
CA LEU A 37 0.40 22.13 -9.47
C LEU A 37 1.81 22.05 -8.84
N PRO A 38 2.41 23.20 -8.45
CA PRO A 38 3.79 23.27 -7.97
C PRO A 38 4.10 22.40 -6.74
N GLY A 39 3.07 21.92 -6.03
CA GLY A 39 3.18 20.98 -4.91
C GLY A 39 2.94 19.51 -5.22
N GLY A 40 2.78 19.11 -6.49
CA GLY A 40 2.40 17.72 -6.81
C GLY A 40 3.49 16.67 -6.55
N TYR A 41 4.72 17.09 -6.25
CA TYR A 41 5.78 16.21 -5.73
C TYR A 41 5.40 15.55 -4.39
N VAL A 42 4.53 16.18 -3.58
CA VAL A 42 4.01 15.61 -2.32
C VAL A 42 3.25 14.29 -2.56
N GLY A 43 2.73 14.07 -3.78
CA GLY A 43 2.15 12.78 -4.17
C GLY A 43 3.14 11.62 -4.05
N VAL A 44 4.43 11.86 -4.26
CA VAL A 44 5.49 10.84 -4.09
C VAL A 44 5.59 10.41 -2.63
N ASP A 45 5.64 11.37 -1.71
CA ASP A 45 5.73 11.11 -0.27
C ASP A 45 4.51 10.35 0.24
N ILE A 46 3.31 10.78 -0.16
CA ILE A 46 2.05 10.12 0.20
C ILE A 46 2.04 8.67 -0.32
N PHE A 47 2.45 8.44 -1.57
CA PHE A 47 2.50 7.11 -2.16
C PHE A 47 3.45 6.17 -1.40
N PHE A 48 4.64 6.66 -1.05
CA PHE A 48 5.63 5.87 -0.33
C PHE A 48 5.22 5.58 1.11
N VAL A 49 4.66 6.55 1.83
CA VAL A 49 4.16 6.36 3.20
C VAL A 49 3.07 5.29 3.25
N ILE A 50 2.08 5.36 2.34
CA ILE A 50 0.98 4.38 2.30
C ILE A 50 1.51 2.99 1.94
N SER A 51 2.39 2.91 0.95
CA SER A 51 2.98 1.64 0.51
C SER A 51 3.85 1.02 1.60
N GLY A 52 4.67 1.83 2.27
CA GLY A 52 5.50 1.42 3.39
C GLY A 52 4.68 0.93 4.58
N PHE A 53 3.63 1.65 4.98
CA PHE A 53 2.73 1.23 6.05
C PHE A 53 2.12 -0.15 5.79
N LEU A 54 1.67 -0.42 4.55
CA LEU A 54 1.11 -1.71 4.17
C LEU A 54 2.16 -2.83 4.18
N ILE A 55 3.34 -2.58 3.62
CA ILE A 55 4.43 -3.56 3.55
C ILE A 55 4.90 -3.91 4.98
N THR A 56 5.15 -2.89 5.81
CA THR A 56 5.56 -3.09 7.20
C THR A 56 4.48 -3.83 7.99
N GLY A 57 3.20 -3.50 7.83
CA GLY A 57 2.11 -4.23 8.50
C GLY A 57 2.05 -5.71 8.09
N LEU A 58 2.33 -6.03 6.83
CA LEU A 58 2.42 -7.42 6.35
C LEU A 58 3.66 -8.12 6.92
N LEU A 59 4.82 -7.46 6.92
CA LEU A 59 6.06 -7.99 7.47
C LEU A 59 5.96 -8.22 8.98
N THR A 60 5.35 -7.32 9.74
CA THR A 60 5.12 -7.49 11.18
C THR A 60 4.21 -8.68 11.46
N ARG A 61 3.14 -8.88 10.68
CA ARG A 61 2.28 -10.08 10.80
C ARG A 61 3.04 -11.37 10.52
N MET A 62 3.97 -11.36 9.55
CA MET A 62 4.84 -12.50 9.26
C MET A 62 5.88 -12.72 10.35
N ALA A 63 6.48 -11.65 10.87
CA ALA A 63 7.47 -11.69 11.93
C ALA A 63 6.91 -12.24 13.25
N LEU A 64 5.63 -11.94 13.53
CA LEU A 64 4.90 -12.46 14.69
C LEU A 64 4.37 -13.88 14.48
N SER A 65 4.42 -14.43 13.26
CA SER A 65 4.05 -15.81 12.98
C SER A 65 5.25 -16.74 13.19
N GLU A 66 5.01 -17.91 13.77
CA GLU A 66 6.01 -18.86 14.31
C GLU A 66 7.13 -19.31 13.32
N ASN A 67 7.04 -18.97 12.03
CA ASN A 67 7.95 -19.40 10.96
C ASN A 67 8.96 -18.34 10.48
N GLY A 68 9.05 -17.17 11.12
CA GLY A 68 10.03 -16.13 10.78
C GLY A 68 9.77 -15.43 9.43
N ILE A 69 10.59 -14.41 9.13
CA ILE A 69 10.40 -13.54 7.96
C ILE A 69 10.94 -14.22 6.70
N SER A 70 10.09 -14.95 5.97
CA SER A 70 10.43 -15.39 4.60
C SER A 70 10.22 -14.25 3.60
N LEU A 71 11.24 -13.41 3.42
CA LEU A 71 11.25 -12.35 2.39
C LEU A 71 11.03 -12.93 0.99
N VAL A 72 11.59 -14.10 0.72
CA VAL A 72 11.43 -14.83 -0.55
C VAL A 72 9.97 -15.27 -0.74
N GLY A 73 9.33 -15.82 0.29
CA GLY A 73 7.92 -16.23 0.27
C GLY A 73 6.92 -15.07 0.21
N PHE A 74 7.31 -13.89 0.70
CA PHE A 74 6.56 -12.65 0.57
C PHE A 74 6.60 -12.11 -0.85
N TYR A 75 7.80 -11.96 -1.44
CA TYR A 75 7.96 -11.45 -2.80
C TYR A 75 7.35 -12.41 -3.84
N THR A 76 7.51 -13.72 -3.70
CA THR A 76 6.84 -14.69 -4.61
C THR A 76 5.32 -14.59 -4.57
N ARG A 77 4.71 -14.42 -3.39
CA ARG A 77 3.25 -14.18 -3.29
C ARG A 77 2.80 -12.85 -3.89
N ARG A 78 3.69 -11.85 -3.90
CA ARG A 78 3.40 -10.53 -4.46
C ARG A 78 3.60 -10.45 -5.98
N VAL A 79 4.56 -11.18 -6.53
CA VAL A 79 4.78 -11.29 -7.99
C VAL A 79 3.74 -12.19 -8.65
N ARG A 80 3.18 -13.16 -7.91
CA ARG A 80 2.13 -14.06 -8.42
C ARG A 80 0.72 -13.46 -8.36
N ARG A 81 0.55 -12.24 -7.86
CA ARG A 81 -0.69 -11.45 -7.94
C ARG A 81 -0.55 -10.43 -9.06
#